data_AF-A0A7U3YNI2-F1
#
_entry.id   AF-A0A7U3YNI2-F1
#
_cell.length_a   1.000
_cell.length_b   1.000
_cell.length_c   1.000
_cell.angle_alpha   90.00
_cell.angle_beta   90.00
_cell.angle_gamma   90.00
#
_symmetry.space_group_name_H-M   'P 1'
#
loop_
_entity.id
_entity.type
_entity.pdbx_description
1 polymer ?
#
loop_
_entity_poly.entity_id
_entity_poly.type
_entity_poly.pdbx_seq_one_letter_code
_entity_poly.pdbx_strand_id
1 'polypeptide(L)'
;MEHRENSPLPPLPPEPKLEAMRQYLHAATLLHPEQIEKILTASIRSIAVNLAQADEALHQADYPALGRVVHTLKGTFLQCGLTDWAEKAQEIHSGVRAGQELPFAEMVAGLKRGMAPLLARSE
;
A
#
# COMPACT_ATOMS: atom_id res chain seq x y z
N MET A 1 3.07 -29.32 21.75
CA MET A 1 2.73 -27.89 21.63
C MET A 1 3.78 -27.31 20.71
N GLU A 2 3.53 -27.39 19.40
CA GLU A 2 4.53 -27.09 18.39
C GLU A 2 4.67 -25.57 18.25
N HIS A 3 5.91 -25.09 18.43
CA HIS A 3 6.30 -23.72 18.15
C HIS A 3 6.01 -23.46 16.67
N ARG A 4 4.96 -22.67 16.37
CA ARG A 4 4.79 -22.13 15.01
C ARG A 4 5.97 -21.21 14.75
N GLU A 5 6.83 -21.63 13.84
CA GLU A 5 7.96 -20.86 13.34
C GLU A 5 7.50 -19.45 12.97
N ASN A 6 8.16 -18.44 13.55
CA ASN A 6 8.16 -17.08 13.07
C ASN A 6 8.77 -17.09 11.65
N SER A 7 7.97 -17.44 10.64
CA SER A 7 8.37 -17.22 9.26
C SER A 7 8.63 -15.72 9.10
N PRO A 8 9.86 -15.31 8.73
CA PRO A 8 10.18 -13.91 8.60
C PRO A 8 9.27 -13.28 7.55
N LEU A 9 8.80 -12.07 7.82
CA LEU A 9 8.06 -11.30 6.82
C LEU A 9 8.87 -11.25 5.51
N PRO A 10 8.21 -11.41 4.35
CA PRO A 10 8.90 -11.28 3.08
C PRO A 10 9.55 -9.90 2.98
N PRO A 11 10.70 -9.79 2.28
CA PRO A 11 11.40 -8.53 2.15
C PRO A 11 10.48 -7.46 1.54
N LEU A 12 10.67 -6.21 1.97
CA LEU A 12 9.95 -5.10 1.38
C LEU A 12 10.41 -4.88 -0.06
N PRO A 13 9.48 -4.51 -0.98
CA PRO A 13 9.86 -4.12 -2.32
C PRO A 13 10.81 -2.91 -2.35
N PRO A 14 11.45 -2.63 -3.49
CA PRO A 14 12.25 -1.43 -3.67
C PRO A 14 11.46 -0.16 -3.35
N GLU A 15 12.18 0.86 -2.86
CA GLU A 15 11.61 2.18 -2.61
C GLU A 15 10.93 2.71 -3.87
N PRO A 16 9.65 3.12 -3.77
CA PRO A 16 8.94 3.69 -4.92
C PRO A 16 9.53 5.05 -5.29
N LYS A 17 9.73 5.27 -6.59
CA LYS A 17 10.29 6.52 -7.12
C LYS A 17 9.20 7.32 -7.81
N LEU A 18 9.04 8.60 -7.43
CA LEU A 18 8.04 9.48 -8.03
C LEU A 18 8.20 9.59 -9.55
N GLU A 19 9.44 9.67 -10.03
CA GLU A 19 9.73 9.72 -11.48
C GLU A 19 9.32 8.42 -12.19
N ALA A 20 9.48 7.26 -11.57
CA ALA A 20 9.03 6.00 -12.14
C ALA A 20 7.49 5.93 -12.20
N MET A 21 6.79 6.41 -11.16
CA MET A 21 5.32 6.51 -11.16
C MET A 21 4.83 7.47 -12.26
N ARG A 22 5.51 8.61 -12.44
CA ARG A 22 5.21 9.57 -13.50
C ARG A 22 5.37 8.96 -14.89
N GLN A 23 6.50 8.32 -15.15
CA GLN A 23 6.78 7.64 -16.41
C GLN A 23 5.78 6.53 -16.68
N TYR A 24 5.41 5.76 -15.65
CA TYR A 24 4.39 4.73 -15.76
C TYR A 24 3.04 5.32 -16.17
N LEU A 25 2.56 6.36 -15.48
CA LEU A 25 1.29 7.01 -15.81
C LEU A 25 1.31 7.63 -17.21
N HIS A 26 2.44 8.21 -17.62
CA HIS A 26 2.61 8.74 -18.97
C HIS A 26 2.58 7.64 -20.03
N ALA A 27 3.15 6.47 -19.76
CA ALA A 27 3.14 5.34 -20.69
C ALA A 27 1.78 4.61 -20.72
N ALA A 28 1.07 4.56 -19.59
CA ALA A 28 -0.18 3.82 -19.42
C ALA A 28 -1.42 4.61 -19.85
N THR A 29 -1.30 5.92 -20.08
CA THR A 29 -2.43 6.81 -20.37
C THR A 29 -2.11 7.77 -21.52
N LEU A 30 -3.13 8.44 -22.06
CA LEU A 30 -2.98 9.52 -23.06
C LEU A 30 -3.09 10.91 -22.43
N LEU A 31 -2.71 11.02 -21.16
CA LEU A 31 -2.88 12.24 -20.38
C LEU A 31 -1.72 13.21 -20.59
N HIS A 32 -2.03 14.50 -20.54
CA HIS A 32 -1.02 15.55 -20.56
C HIS A 32 -0.24 15.59 -19.23
N PRO A 33 1.00 16.10 -19.22
CA PRO A 33 1.82 16.17 -18.01
C PRO A 33 1.10 16.78 -16.79
N GLU A 34 0.33 17.85 -16.98
CA GLU A 34 -0.43 18.49 -15.90
C GLU A 34 -1.51 17.57 -15.27
N GLN A 35 -2.14 16.71 -16.09
CA GLN A 35 -3.13 15.75 -15.61
C GLN A 35 -2.44 14.60 -14.85
N ILE A 36 -1.25 14.20 -15.29
CA ILE A 36 -0.43 13.20 -14.60
C ILE A 36 -0.02 13.72 -13.22
N GLU A 37 0.45 14.96 -13.09
CA GLU A 37 0.80 15.53 -11.77
C GLU A 37 -0.40 15.59 -10.83
N LYS A 38 -1.60 15.91 -11.35
CA LYS A 38 -2.84 15.87 -10.56
C LYS A 38 -3.15 14.46 -10.05
N ILE A 39 -3.00 13.45 -10.91
CA ILE A 39 -3.20 12.05 -10.53
C ILE A 39 -2.15 11.62 -9.50
N LEU A 40 -0.87 11.92 -9.72
CA LEU A 40 0.20 11.61 -8.77
C LEU A 40 -0.08 12.22 -7.39
N THR A 41 -0.43 13.51 -7.35
CA THR A 41 -0.75 14.21 -6.11
C THR A 41 -1.95 13.56 -5.40
N ALA A 42 -3.02 13.26 -6.14
CA ALA A 42 -4.20 12.59 -5.59
C ALA A 42 -3.88 11.18 -5.09
N SER A 43 -3.08 10.41 -5.82
CA SER A 43 -2.65 9.07 -5.42
C SER A 43 -1.78 9.08 -4.18
N ILE A 44 -0.81 9.99 -4.06
CA ILE A 44 0.04 10.12 -2.86
C ILE A 44 -0.82 10.45 -1.64
N ARG A 45 -1.76 11.40 -1.78
CA ARG A 45 -2.72 11.72 -0.73
C ARG A 45 -3.60 10.51 -0.37
N SER A 46 -4.08 9.78 -1.36
CA SER A 46 -4.88 8.55 -1.15
C SER A 46 -4.07 7.49 -0.41
N ILE A 47 -2.80 7.28 -0.77
CA ILE A 47 -1.90 6.35 -0.09
C ILE A 47 -1.75 6.75 1.39
N ALA A 48 -1.47 8.02 1.69
CA ALA A 48 -1.33 8.51 3.07
C ALA A 48 -2.60 8.26 3.90
N VAL A 49 -3.77 8.63 3.36
CA VAL A 49 -5.05 8.46 4.05
C VAL A 49 -5.38 6.99 4.30
N ASN A 50 -5.23 6.12 3.29
CA ASN A 50 -5.51 4.70 3.44
C ASN A 50 -4.53 4.01 4.41
N LEU A 51 -3.25 4.41 4.43
CA LEU A 51 -2.30 3.88 5.41
C LEU A 51 -2.66 4.28 6.86
N ALA A 52 -3.12 5.52 7.07
CA ALA A 52 -3.61 5.94 8.39
C ALA A 52 -4.89 5.20 8.80
N GLN A 53 -5.82 4.98 7.86
CA GLN A 53 -7.04 4.23 8.11
C GLN A 53 -6.78 2.73 8.39
N ALA A 54 -5.78 2.14 7.74
CA ALA A 54 -5.38 0.76 8.00
C ALA A 54 -4.79 0.58 9.40
N ASP A 55 -3.99 1.56 9.85
CA ASP A 55 -3.44 1.62 11.21
C ASP A 55 -4.56 1.73 12.26
N GLU A 56 -5.54 2.60 12.03
CA GLU A 56 -6.68 2.75 12.93
C GLU A 56 -7.54 1.48 12.98
N ALA A 57 -7.81 0.85 11.83
CA ALA A 57 -8.55 -0.41 11.78
C ALA A 57 -7.86 -1.52 12.60
N LEU A 58 -6.52 -1.55 12.61
CA LEU A 58 -5.75 -2.47 13.44
C LEU A 58 -5.87 -2.13 14.94
N HIS A 59 -5.81 -0.86 15.31
CA HIS A 59 -5.99 -0.44 16.71
C HIS A 59 -7.37 -0.81 17.27
N GLN A 60 -8.41 -0.72 16.42
CA GLN A 60 -9.78 -1.10 16.79
C GLN A 60 -10.08 -2.59 16.59
N ALA A 61 -9.11 -3.39 16.12
CA ALA A 61 -9.31 -4.78 15.70
C ALA A 61 -10.47 -4.97 14.68
N ASP A 62 -10.75 -3.94 13.86
CA ASP A 62 -11.76 -3.97 12.79
C ASP A 62 -11.15 -4.54 11.50
N TYR A 63 -11.00 -5.86 11.46
CA TYR A 63 -10.49 -6.57 10.29
C TYR A 63 -11.33 -6.36 9.02
N PRO A 64 -12.68 -6.31 9.07
CA PRO A 64 -13.47 -5.92 7.91
C PRO A 64 -13.10 -4.53 7.35
N ALA A 65 -12.88 -3.52 8.21
CA ALA A 65 -12.40 -2.21 7.76
C ALA A 65 -10.99 -2.27 7.19
N LEU A 66 -10.08 -3.00 7.85
CA LEU A 66 -8.73 -3.21 7.34
C LEU A 66 -8.77 -3.76 5.92
N GLY A 67 -9.55 -4.83 5.68
CA GLY A 67 -9.71 -5.46 4.37
C GLY A 67 -10.17 -4.48 3.29
N ARG A 68 -11.18 -3.64 3.58
CA ARG A 68 -11.66 -2.62 2.63
C ARG A 68 -10.58 -1.59 2.32
N VAL A 69 -9.89 -1.08 3.34
CA VAL A 69 -8.87 -0.05 3.18
C VAL A 69 -7.66 -0.57 2.41
N VAL A 70 -7.16 -1.77 2.72
CA VAL A 70 -6.02 -2.34 1.98
C VAL A 70 -6.38 -2.74 0.55
N HIS A 71 -7.65 -3.06 0.26
CA HIS A 71 -8.13 -3.26 -1.10
C HIS A 71 -8.04 -1.96 -1.93
N THR A 72 -8.50 -0.84 -1.36
CA THR A 72 -8.39 0.50 -1.98
C THR A 72 -6.93 0.90 -2.18
N LEU A 73 -6.09 0.65 -1.17
CA LEU A 73 -4.65 0.92 -1.24
C LEU A 73 -3.98 0.14 -2.37
N LYS A 74 -4.29 -1.16 -2.50
CA LYS A 74 -3.84 -2.00 -3.62
C LYS A 74 -4.21 -1.39 -4.98
N GLY A 75 -5.46 -0.95 -5.15
CA GLY A 75 -5.90 -0.31 -6.39
C GLY A 75 -5.08 0.94 -6.71
N THR A 76 -4.81 1.76 -5.69
CA THR A 76 -3.99 2.97 -5.84
C THR A 76 -2.54 2.64 -6.23
N PHE A 77 -1.95 1.59 -5.65
CA PHE A 77 -0.63 1.10 -6.05
C PHE A 77 -0.58 0.64 -7.51
N LEU A 78 -1.57 -0.16 -7.94
CA LEU A 78 -1.66 -0.62 -9.34
C LEU A 78 -1.79 0.54 -10.31
N GLN A 79 -2.64 1.53 -9.99
CA GLN A 79 -2.81 2.72 -10.82
C GLN A 79 -1.49 3.49 -11.02
N CYS A 80 -0.58 3.44 -10.04
CA CYS A 80 0.71 4.13 -10.09
C CYS A 80 1.87 3.24 -10.57
N GLY A 81 1.59 2.02 -11.03
CA GLY A 81 2.64 1.07 -11.46
C GLY A 81 3.47 0.47 -10.33
N LEU A 82 3.00 0.57 -9.09
CA LEU A 82 3.68 0.02 -7.90
C LEU A 82 3.26 -1.44 -7.67
N THR A 83 3.48 -2.30 -8.65
CA THR A 83 2.97 -3.68 -8.67
C THR A 83 3.40 -4.49 -7.45
N ASP A 84 4.69 -4.48 -7.10
CA ASP A 84 5.20 -5.24 -5.94
C ASP A 84 4.60 -4.76 -4.60
N TRP A 85 4.31 -3.45 -4.50
CA TRP A 85 3.61 -2.89 -3.34
C TRP A 85 2.12 -3.28 -3.33
N ALA A 86 1.49 -3.38 -4.50
CA ALA A 86 0.15 -3.90 -4.64
C ALA A 86 0.06 -5.37 -4.20
N GLU A 87 1.08 -6.18 -4.47
CA GLU A 87 1.16 -7.56 -3.98
C GLU A 87 1.20 -7.62 -2.45
N LYS A 88 1.98 -6.75 -1.80
CA LYS A 88 1.99 -6.66 -0.32
C LYS A 88 0.63 -6.26 0.25
N ALA A 89 -0.07 -5.32 -0.37
CA ALA A 89 -1.44 -4.98 0.03
C ALA A 89 -2.42 -6.15 -0.22
N GLN A 90 -2.22 -6.92 -1.29
CA GLN A 90 -3.02 -8.11 -1.60
C GLN A 90 -2.79 -9.23 -0.59
N GLU A 91 -1.57 -9.44 -0.09
CA GLU A 91 -1.27 -10.41 0.97
C GLU A 91 -2.10 -10.12 2.23
N ILE A 92 -2.13 -8.86 2.68
CA ILE A 92 -2.93 -8.42 3.83
C ILE A 92 -4.42 -8.67 3.55
N HIS A 93 -4.90 -8.22 2.39
CA HIS A 93 -6.31 -8.36 2.00
C HIS A 93 -6.75 -9.83 1.95
N SER A 94 -5.93 -10.71 1.37
CA SER A 94 -6.18 -12.15 1.31
C SER A 94 -6.22 -12.76 2.71
N GLY A 95 -5.26 -12.42 3.57
CA GLY A 95 -5.21 -12.93 4.94
C GLY A 95 -6.44 -12.52 5.75
N VAL A 96 -6.82 -11.24 5.69
CA VAL A 96 -8.04 -10.73 6.33
C VAL A 96 -9.29 -11.46 5.83
N ARG A 97 -9.44 -11.59 4.51
CA ARG A 97 -10.61 -12.26 3.91
C ARG A 97 -10.69 -13.75 4.27
N ALA A 98 -9.54 -14.40 4.43
CA ALA A 98 -9.45 -15.81 4.80
C ALA A 98 -9.54 -16.03 6.32
N GLY A 99 -9.63 -14.97 7.14
CA GLY A 99 -9.61 -15.09 8.60
C GLY A 99 -8.28 -15.63 9.14
N GLN A 100 -7.18 -15.39 8.44
CA GLN A 100 -5.86 -15.85 8.85
C GLN A 100 -5.30 -14.98 9.98
N GLU A 101 -4.60 -15.62 10.91
CA GLU A 101 -3.82 -14.94 11.95
C GLU A 101 -2.42 -14.61 11.40
N LEU A 102 -2.34 -13.55 10.60
CA LEU A 102 -1.06 -13.00 10.12
C LEU A 102 -0.63 -11.80 10.97
N PRO A 103 0.66 -11.43 10.97
CA PRO A 103 1.16 -10.23 11.65
C PRO A 103 0.77 -8.96 10.89
N PHE A 104 -0.53 -8.69 10.76
CA PHE A 104 -1.07 -7.58 9.95
C PHE A 104 -0.53 -6.22 10.38
N ALA A 105 -0.30 -6.02 11.68
CA ALA A 105 0.30 -4.80 12.21
C ALA A 105 1.71 -4.56 11.64
N GLU A 106 2.55 -5.59 11.58
CA GLU A 106 3.90 -5.49 11.03
C GLU A 106 3.88 -5.32 9.51
N MET A 107 2.94 -5.99 8.82
CA MET A 107 2.75 -5.85 7.37
C MET A 107 2.33 -4.42 6.99
N VAL A 108 1.33 -3.84 7.69
CA VAL A 108 0.90 -2.44 7.49
C VAL A 108 2.03 -1.47 7.85
N ALA A 109 2.77 -1.72 8.93
CA ALA A 109 3.95 -0.93 9.26
C ALA A 109 5.02 -1.01 8.16
N GLY A 110 5.18 -2.15 7.50
CA GLY A 110 6.02 -2.33 6.32
C GLY A 110 5.60 -1.44 5.15
N LEU A 111 4.30 -1.39 4.84
CA LEU A 111 3.75 -0.48 3.83
C LEU A 111 4.01 1.00 4.20
N LYS A 112 3.79 1.39 5.46
CA LYS A 112 4.04 2.75 5.95
C LYS A 112 5.51 3.16 5.79
N ARG A 113 6.45 2.31 6.19
CA ARG A 113 7.89 2.57 6.04
C ARG A 113 8.30 2.67 4.57
N GLY A 114 7.80 1.78 3.73
CA GLY A 114 8.09 1.76 2.30
C GLY A 114 7.61 3.01 1.56
N MET A 115 6.45 3.54 1.94
CA MET A 115 5.86 4.71 1.31
C MET A 115 6.38 6.04 1.88
N ALA A 116 7.03 6.03 3.05
CA ALA A 116 7.48 7.26 3.72
C ALA A 116 8.28 8.23 2.83
N PRO A 117 9.19 7.78 1.92
CA PRO A 117 9.90 8.70 1.02
C PRO A 117 9.01 9.43 0.01
N LEU A 118 7.87 8.85 -0.37
CA LEU A 118 6.86 9.54 -1.20
C LEU A 118 6.05 10.53 -0.37
N LEU A 119 5.67 10.14 0.85
CA LEU A 119 4.80 10.94 1.71
C LEU A 119 5.52 12.16 2.33
N ALA A 120 6.83 12.08 2.54
CA ALA A 120 7.64 13.20 3.03
C ALA A 120 7.76 14.36 2.03
N ARG A 121 7.28 14.19 0.79
CA ARG A 121 7.38 15.18 -0.30
C ARG A 121 6.04 15.83 -0.64
N SER A 122 4.98 15.50 0.09
CA SER A 122 3.62 16.05 -0.12
C SER A 122 3.31 17.28 0.75
N GLU A 123 4.32 17.95 1.28
CA GLU A 123 4.22 19.22 2.03
C GLU A 123 4.58 20.42 1.16
#